data_AF-A0AAN5T363-F1
#
_entry.id   AF-A0AAN5T363-F1
#
_cell.length_a   1.000
_cell.length_b   1.000
_cell.length_c   1.000
_cell.angle_alpha   90.00
_cell.angle_beta   90.00
_cell.angle_gamma   90.00
#
_symmetry.space_group_name_H-M   'P 1'
#
loop_
_entity.id
_entity.type
_entity.pdbx_description
1 polymer ?
#
loop_
_entity_poly.entity_id
_entity_poly.type
_entity_poly.pdbx_seq_one_letter_code
_entity_poly.pdbx_strand_id
1 'polypeptide(L)'
;DLATLNKSSVYFFRTGTQGGAGHWQVLYYEAAKSGWVSYSSQSNHFQVTDSNGKLTASGKGLLVPHANWGKENGNYAFLLVNASAQNIIHAANFVYILRAQDENAAIEYCALNHEFHPEIKRTARVKAEPETRTNGEIHNPPKDLSCQNLKTIYSKHVALLHVINRLEAGSKSYNPYWMGSQAKLNTILEALGACYQKGLDVDNELSNSNSELSKAINIRRLPSIFSFWGGKNESPVESRKIINEKRTYRRNNP
;
A
#
# COMPACT_ATOMS: atom_id res chain seq x y z
N ASP A 1 -0.29 18.38 -14.56
CA ASP A 1 -0.15 17.13 -15.33
C ASP A 1 -1.03 16.02 -14.79
N LEU A 2 -0.79 15.45 -13.59
CA LEU A 2 -1.60 14.31 -13.09
C LEU A 2 -3.12 14.54 -13.08
N ALA A 3 -3.59 15.76 -12.84
CA ALA A 3 -5.01 16.10 -12.84
C ALA A 3 -5.69 16.03 -14.23
N THR A 4 -4.91 16.07 -15.32
CA THR A 4 -5.44 15.99 -16.70
C THR A 4 -5.64 14.56 -17.18
N LEU A 5 -5.09 13.57 -16.46
CA LEU A 5 -5.18 12.15 -16.82
C LEU A 5 -6.57 11.60 -16.51
N ASN A 6 -7.07 10.71 -17.37
CA ASN A 6 -8.32 10.00 -17.13
C ASN A 6 -8.11 8.95 -16.03
N LYS A 7 -8.86 9.06 -14.93
CA LYS A 7 -8.78 8.15 -13.77
C LYS A 7 -9.14 6.70 -14.11
N SER A 8 -9.85 6.44 -15.21
CA SER A 8 -10.15 5.09 -15.69
C SER A 8 -9.05 4.48 -16.55
N SER A 9 -8.06 5.29 -16.96
CA SER A 9 -6.93 4.84 -17.77
C SER A 9 -5.76 4.37 -16.89
N VAL A 10 -4.91 3.54 -17.50
CA VAL A 10 -3.66 3.05 -16.91
C VAL A 10 -2.53 3.41 -17.86
N TYR A 11 -1.35 3.72 -17.32
CA TYR A 11 -0.21 4.15 -18.12
C TYR A 11 1.05 3.38 -17.72
N PHE A 12 1.86 2.99 -18.70
CA PHE A 12 3.28 2.76 -18.46
C PHE A 12 3.96 4.13 -18.35
N PHE A 13 4.66 4.35 -17.25
CA PHE A 13 5.19 5.63 -16.83
C PHE A 13 6.70 5.51 -16.63
N ARG A 14 7.48 6.21 -17.46
CA ARG A 14 8.94 6.30 -17.32
C ARG A 14 9.31 7.58 -16.59
N THR A 15 10.16 7.45 -15.58
CA THR A 15 10.79 8.55 -14.85
C THR A 15 12.30 8.52 -15.08
N GLY A 16 12.95 9.67 -15.24
CA GLY A 16 14.40 9.77 -15.36
C GLY A 16 14.82 10.85 -16.36
N THR A 17 16.06 10.76 -16.83
CA THR A 17 16.59 11.70 -17.84
C THR A 17 16.41 11.16 -19.25
N GLN A 18 16.38 12.07 -20.22
CA GLN A 18 16.52 11.75 -21.64
C GLN A 18 17.94 11.27 -21.91
N GLY A 19 18.08 10.20 -22.71
CA GLY A 19 19.35 9.54 -23.06
C GLY A 19 20.17 8.96 -21.90
N GLY A 20 19.68 9.06 -20.66
CA GLY A 20 20.26 8.43 -19.48
C GLY A 20 19.38 7.33 -18.90
N ALA A 21 19.64 6.99 -17.63
CA ALA A 21 18.87 5.99 -16.90
C ALA A 21 17.39 6.38 -16.81
N GLY A 22 16.53 5.39 -16.99
CA GLY A 22 15.10 5.52 -16.84
C GLY A 22 14.52 4.33 -16.11
N HIS A 23 13.50 4.59 -15.31
CA HIS A 23 12.78 3.57 -14.57
C HIS A 23 11.34 3.51 -15.07
N TRP A 24 10.87 2.32 -15.42
CA TRP A 24 9.50 2.06 -15.84
C TRP A 24 8.66 1.56 -14.68
N GLN A 25 7.45 2.08 -14.58
CA GLN A 25 6.43 1.67 -13.62
C GLN A 25 5.03 1.80 -14.22
N VAL A 26 4.04 1.22 -13.57
CA VAL A 26 2.63 1.37 -13.93
C VAL A 26 2.02 2.49 -13.08
N LEU A 27 1.38 3.45 -13.74
CA LEU A 27 0.60 4.51 -13.11
C LEU A 27 -0.88 4.25 -13.32
N TYR A 28 -1.64 4.10 -12.23
CA TYR A 28 -3.09 3.91 -12.27
C TYR A 28 -3.75 4.64 -11.10
N TYR A 29 -5.03 4.97 -11.23
CA TYR A 29 -5.80 5.53 -10.13
C TYR A 29 -6.45 4.41 -9.32
N GLU A 30 -6.13 4.33 -8.03
CA GLU A 30 -6.71 3.34 -7.12
C GLU A 30 -7.89 3.96 -6.38
N ALA A 31 -9.11 3.55 -6.74
CA ALA A 31 -10.35 4.11 -6.18
C ALA A 31 -10.41 3.98 -4.65
N ALA A 32 -9.99 2.84 -4.10
CA ALA A 32 -9.95 2.58 -2.67
C ALA A 32 -9.06 3.58 -1.89
N LYS A 33 -8.01 4.11 -2.53
CA LYS A 33 -7.11 5.13 -1.95
C LYS A 33 -7.40 6.54 -2.40
N SER A 34 -8.37 6.70 -3.32
CA SER A 34 -8.72 7.97 -3.96
C SER A 34 -7.49 8.72 -4.50
N GLY A 35 -6.57 8.02 -5.15
CA GLY A 35 -5.32 8.62 -5.59
C GLY A 35 -4.60 7.85 -6.68
N TRP A 36 -3.70 8.56 -7.39
CA TRP A 36 -2.77 7.94 -8.33
C TRP A 36 -1.74 7.11 -7.57
N VAL A 37 -1.39 5.94 -8.12
CA VAL A 37 -0.44 4.99 -7.56
C VAL A 37 0.60 4.65 -8.61
N SER A 38 1.86 4.66 -8.19
CA SER A 38 2.99 4.16 -8.96
C SER A 38 3.32 2.75 -8.47
N TYR A 39 3.36 1.78 -9.39
CA TYR A 39 3.69 0.39 -9.11
C TYR A 39 4.79 -0.09 -10.04
N SER A 40 5.97 -0.36 -9.50
CA SER A 40 7.08 -0.96 -10.26
C SER A 40 7.17 -2.47 -10.01
N SER A 41 6.97 -2.88 -8.77
CA SER A 41 7.03 -4.28 -8.33
C SER A 41 6.27 -4.45 -7.01
N GLN A 42 6.13 -5.70 -6.55
CA GLN A 42 5.49 -6.03 -5.27
C GLN A 42 6.16 -5.33 -4.08
N SER A 43 7.48 -5.12 -4.14
CA SER A 43 8.25 -4.47 -3.07
C SER A 43 8.45 -2.97 -3.30
N ASN A 44 8.12 -2.45 -4.49
CA ASN A 44 8.30 -1.05 -4.85
C ASN A 44 7.03 -0.49 -5.52
N HIS A 45 6.17 0.06 -4.67
CA HIS A 45 4.97 0.78 -5.08
C HIS A 45 4.61 1.84 -4.04
N PHE A 46 4.06 2.97 -4.47
CA PHE A 46 3.68 4.07 -3.58
C PHE A 46 2.52 4.88 -4.15
N GLN A 47 1.73 5.47 -3.24
CA GLN A 47 0.69 6.41 -3.61
C GLN A 47 1.31 7.76 -3.97
N VAL A 48 1.01 8.25 -5.18
CA VAL A 48 1.52 9.50 -5.75
C VAL A 48 0.68 10.69 -5.29
N THR A 49 -0.65 10.58 -5.32
CA THR A 49 -1.55 11.66 -4.89
C THR A 49 -2.49 11.25 -3.77
N ASP A 50 -2.86 12.20 -2.92
CA ASP A 50 -3.95 12.07 -1.96
C ASP A 50 -5.34 12.26 -2.61
N SER A 51 -6.39 12.20 -1.78
CA SER A 51 -7.79 12.39 -2.17
C SER A 51 -8.10 13.78 -2.77
N ASN A 52 -7.29 14.78 -2.48
CA ASN A 52 -7.44 16.14 -3.02
C ASN A 52 -6.63 16.34 -4.32
N GLY A 53 -6.02 15.26 -4.85
CA GLY A 53 -5.17 15.31 -6.03
C GLY A 53 -3.84 16.02 -5.79
N LYS A 54 -3.40 16.18 -4.52
CA LYS A 54 -2.10 16.76 -4.17
C LYS A 54 -1.05 15.66 -3.98
N LEU A 55 0.21 15.98 -4.22
CA LEU A 55 1.29 15.02 -4.08
C LEU A 55 1.48 14.62 -2.61
N THR A 56 1.55 13.31 -2.37
CA THR A 56 1.96 12.75 -1.07
C THR A 56 3.45 12.99 -0.81
N ALA A 57 3.96 12.60 0.36
CA ALA A 57 5.39 12.62 0.63
C ALA A 57 6.20 11.81 -0.39
N SER A 58 5.73 10.60 -0.75
CA SER A 58 6.37 9.78 -1.79
C SER A 58 6.19 10.36 -3.19
N GLY A 59 5.02 10.93 -3.50
CA GLY A 59 4.77 11.61 -4.76
C GLY A 59 5.72 12.80 -4.99
N LYS A 60 6.07 13.55 -3.93
CA LYS A 60 7.08 14.60 -4.00
C LYS A 60 8.48 14.08 -4.34
N GLY A 61 8.77 12.80 -4.08
CA GLY A 61 10.03 12.16 -4.49
C GLY A 61 10.21 12.04 -6.01
N LEU A 62 9.14 12.22 -6.80
CA LEU A 62 9.21 12.30 -8.26
C LEU A 62 9.70 13.67 -8.75
N LEU A 63 9.68 14.69 -7.88
CA LEU A 63 10.12 16.03 -8.24
C LEU A 63 11.65 16.09 -8.25
N VAL A 64 12.18 16.84 -9.21
CA VAL A 64 13.61 17.13 -9.32
C VAL A 64 13.76 18.65 -9.42
N PRO A 65 13.73 19.36 -8.28
CA PRO A 65 13.61 20.82 -8.25
C PRO A 65 14.91 21.55 -8.65
N HIS A 66 16.05 20.85 -8.69
CA HIS A 66 17.36 21.43 -8.95
C HIS A 66 17.99 20.94 -10.27
N ALA A 67 17.15 20.59 -11.25
CA ALA A 67 17.58 20.18 -12.59
C ALA A 67 16.61 20.68 -13.67
N ASN A 68 17.07 20.70 -14.91
CA ASN A 68 16.27 21.10 -16.05
C ASN A 68 15.30 19.98 -16.49
N TRP A 69 14.12 20.40 -16.94
CA TRP A 69 13.08 19.53 -17.48
C TRP A 69 12.88 19.84 -18.96
N GLY A 70 12.78 18.82 -19.81
CA GLY A 70 12.69 19.05 -21.24
C GLY A 70 12.86 17.80 -22.11
N LYS A 71 12.89 18.03 -23.42
CA LYS A 71 13.00 16.96 -24.43
C LYS A 71 14.44 16.65 -24.84
N GLU A 72 15.38 17.55 -24.54
CA GLU A 72 16.78 17.40 -24.90
C GLU A 72 17.52 16.39 -24.00
N ASN A 73 18.61 15.84 -24.52
CA ASN A 73 19.44 14.86 -23.83
C ASN A 73 19.95 15.41 -22.49
N GLY A 74 19.90 14.59 -21.43
CA GLY A 74 20.30 14.98 -20.07
C GLY A 74 19.21 15.66 -19.24
N ASN A 75 18.14 16.20 -19.85
CA ASN A 75 17.03 16.78 -19.09
C ASN A 75 16.14 15.70 -18.47
N TYR A 76 15.54 16.02 -17.34
CA TYR A 76 14.50 15.19 -16.73
C TYR A 76 13.20 15.27 -17.53
N ALA A 77 12.53 14.14 -17.65
CA ALA A 77 11.24 14.06 -18.29
C ALA A 77 10.42 12.90 -17.73
N PHE A 78 9.11 13.02 -17.93
CA PHE A 78 8.17 11.92 -17.78
C PHE A 78 7.67 11.49 -19.15
N LEU A 79 7.70 10.19 -19.42
CA LEU A 79 7.04 9.62 -20.59
C LEU A 79 5.86 8.77 -20.11
N LEU A 80 4.66 9.09 -20.61
CA LEU A 80 3.45 8.32 -20.37
C LEU A 80 3.04 7.61 -21.65
N VAL A 81 2.91 6.29 -21.60
CA VAL A 81 2.38 5.46 -22.67
C VAL A 81 1.09 4.83 -22.17
N ASN A 82 -0.02 5.05 -22.87
CA ASN A 82 -1.30 4.46 -22.46
C ASN A 82 -1.19 2.93 -22.46
N ALA A 83 -1.59 2.27 -21.38
CA ALA A 83 -1.64 0.81 -21.28
C ALA A 83 -2.92 0.28 -21.94
N SER A 84 -3.09 0.58 -23.24
CA SER A 84 -4.11 -0.02 -24.08
C SER A 84 -3.88 -1.52 -24.23
N ALA A 85 -4.90 -2.26 -24.67
CA ALA A 85 -4.75 -3.69 -24.95
C ALA A 85 -3.54 -3.98 -25.85
N GLN A 86 -3.37 -3.20 -26.92
CA GLN A 86 -2.26 -3.34 -27.86
C GLN A 86 -0.89 -3.10 -27.20
N ASN A 87 -0.76 -2.04 -26.39
CA ASN A 87 0.51 -1.75 -25.72
C ASN A 87 0.85 -2.76 -24.62
N ILE A 88 -0.16 -3.33 -23.95
CA ILE A 88 0.04 -4.44 -23.01
C ILE A 88 0.52 -5.69 -23.75
N ILE A 89 -0.07 -6.00 -24.91
CA ILE A 89 0.36 -7.12 -25.75
C ILE A 89 1.81 -6.94 -26.20
N HIS A 90 2.14 -5.76 -26.74
CA HIS A 90 3.52 -5.47 -27.16
C HIS A 90 4.51 -5.56 -25.99
N ALA A 91 4.20 -4.99 -24.83
CA ALA A 91 5.08 -5.08 -23.66
C ALA A 91 5.29 -6.52 -23.20
N ALA A 92 4.22 -7.33 -23.16
CA ALA A 92 4.30 -8.73 -22.74
C ALA A 92 5.12 -9.58 -23.73
N ASN A 93 4.86 -9.41 -25.03
CA ASN A 93 5.58 -10.12 -26.08
C ASN A 93 7.05 -9.70 -26.12
N PHE A 94 7.33 -8.40 -26.06
CA PHE A 94 8.69 -7.87 -26.06
C PHE A 94 9.50 -8.48 -24.92
N VAL A 95 8.97 -8.46 -23.69
CA VAL A 95 9.67 -9.04 -22.53
C VAL A 95 9.87 -10.55 -22.67
N TYR A 96 8.87 -11.29 -23.18
CA TYR A 96 8.98 -12.72 -23.36
C TYR A 96 10.07 -13.08 -24.36
N ILE A 97 10.05 -12.46 -25.56
CA ILE A 97 11.03 -12.72 -26.61
C ILE A 97 12.42 -12.23 -26.21
N LEU A 98 12.53 -11.03 -25.63
CA LEU A 98 13.80 -10.48 -25.15
C LEU A 98 14.49 -11.43 -24.15
N ARG A 99 13.72 -12.08 -23.26
CA ARG A 99 14.28 -13.03 -22.28
C ARG A 99 14.63 -14.39 -22.89
N ALA A 100 13.87 -14.83 -23.89
CA ALA A 100 14.08 -16.13 -24.53
C ALA A 100 15.13 -16.09 -25.65
N GLN A 101 15.33 -14.92 -26.24
CA GLN A 101 16.18 -14.67 -27.41
C GLN A 101 17.01 -13.40 -27.17
N ASP A 102 16.75 -12.33 -27.93
CA ASP A 102 17.43 -11.04 -27.83
C ASP A 102 16.51 -9.87 -28.17
N GLU A 103 17.05 -8.65 -28.09
CA GLU A 103 16.32 -7.41 -28.31
C GLU A 103 15.84 -7.23 -29.75
N ASN A 104 16.66 -7.56 -30.75
CA ASN A 104 16.28 -7.38 -32.15
C ASN A 104 15.12 -8.31 -32.52
N ALA A 105 15.20 -9.58 -32.10
CA ALA A 105 14.12 -10.54 -32.28
C ALA A 105 12.81 -10.07 -31.60
N ALA A 106 12.91 -9.45 -30.42
CA ALA A 106 11.74 -8.91 -29.72
C ALA A 106 11.10 -7.74 -30.45
N ILE A 107 11.90 -6.84 -31.04
CA ILE A 107 11.44 -5.72 -31.86
C ILE A 107 10.73 -6.24 -33.11
N GLU A 108 11.37 -7.14 -33.86
CA GLU A 108 10.81 -7.74 -35.08
C GLU A 108 9.51 -8.49 -34.79
N TYR A 109 9.47 -9.28 -33.71
CA TYR A 109 8.26 -9.99 -33.32
C TYR A 109 7.11 -9.03 -33.01
N CYS A 110 7.37 -7.95 -32.26
CA CYS A 110 6.34 -6.96 -31.91
C CYS A 110 5.87 -6.15 -33.12
N ALA A 111 6.70 -5.98 -34.15
CA ALA A 111 6.32 -5.30 -35.39
C ALA A 111 5.31 -6.12 -36.22
N LEU A 112 5.40 -7.45 -36.16
CA LEU A 112 4.58 -8.35 -36.98
C LEU A 112 3.38 -8.96 -36.25
N ASN A 113 3.37 -8.97 -34.91
CA ASN A 113 2.37 -9.67 -34.12
C ASN A 113 1.55 -8.70 -33.24
N HIS A 114 0.22 -8.85 -33.30
CA HIS A 114 -0.73 -8.03 -32.54
C HIS A 114 -1.49 -8.79 -31.46
N GLU A 115 -1.22 -10.08 -31.28
CA GLU A 115 -1.79 -10.91 -30.22
C GLU A 115 -0.73 -11.33 -29.21
N PHE A 116 -1.14 -11.79 -28.03
CA PHE A 116 -0.20 -12.35 -27.06
C PHE A 116 0.50 -13.59 -27.62
N HIS A 117 1.80 -13.70 -27.37
CA HIS A 117 2.57 -14.89 -27.69
C HIS A 117 1.88 -16.13 -27.08
N PRO A 118 1.77 -17.27 -27.79
CA PRO A 118 0.99 -18.44 -27.34
C PRO A 118 1.39 -19.03 -25.97
N GLU A 119 2.64 -18.85 -25.58
CA GLU A 119 3.16 -19.28 -24.27
C GLU A 119 2.78 -18.36 -23.11
N ILE A 120 2.33 -17.13 -23.39
CA ILE A 120 1.81 -16.21 -22.37
C ILE A 120 0.36 -16.59 -22.10
N LYS A 121 0.16 -17.54 -21.17
CA LYS A 121 -1.17 -18.04 -20.81
C LYS A 121 -2.00 -16.94 -20.16
N ARG A 122 -3.18 -16.69 -20.73
CA ARG A 122 -4.17 -15.76 -20.20
C ARG A 122 -5.24 -16.52 -19.45
N THR A 123 -5.48 -16.11 -18.20
CA THR A 123 -6.63 -16.56 -17.44
C THR A 123 -7.60 -15.39 -17.30
N ALA A 124 -8.85 -15.61 -17.72
CA ALA A 124 -9.88 -14.61 -17.53
C ALA A 124 -10.10 -14.41 -16.03
N ARG A 125 -9.98 -13.17 -15.58
CA ARG A 125 -10.38 -12.77 -14.23
C ARG A 125 -11.44 -11.71 -14.38
N VAL A 126 -12.47 -11.78 -13.54
CA VAL A 126 -13.40 -10.68 -13.38
C VAL A 126 -12.54 -9.49 -12.95
N LYS A 127 -12.53 -8.43 -13.77
CA LYS A 127 -11.95 -7.14 -13.36
C LYS A 127 -12.64 -6.84 -12.05
N ALA A 128 -11.89 -6.84 -10.94
CA ALA A 128 -12.46 -6.44 -9.67
C ALA A 128 -13.12 -5.10 -9.94
N GLU A 129 -14.46 -5.08 -9.87
CA GLU A 129 -15.17 -3.83 -10.00
C GLU A 129 -14.53 -2.90 -8.97
N PRO A 130 -14.18 -1.65 -9.33
CA PRO A 130 -13.90 -0.68 -8.28
C PRO A 130 -15.15 -0.74 -7.45
N GLU A 131 -15.07 -1.27 -6.21
CA GLU A 131 -16.25 -1.55 -5.38
C GLU A 131 -17.21 -0.41 -5.63
N THR A 132 -18.22 -0.69 -6.45
CA THR A 132 -19.36 0.16 -6.57
C THR A 132 -19.87 -0.04 -5.17
N ARG A 133 -19.58 0.95 -4.32
CA ARG A 133 -20.56 1.41 -3.36
C ARG A 133 -21.80 1.65 -4.21
N THR A 134 -22.51 0.57 -4.50
CA THR A 134 -23.94 0.59 -4.38
C THR A 134 -24.16 1.40 -3.12
N ASN A 135 -24.95 2.44 -3.25
CA ASN A 135 -25.75 2.90 -2.14
C ASN A 135 -26.63 1.70 -1.72
N GLY A 136 -26.01 0.62 -1.24
CA GLY A 136 -26.58 -0.24 -0.26
C GLY A 136 -26.71 0.70 0.91
N GLU A 137 -27.93 1.17 1.11
CA GLU A 137 -28.46 1.43 2.42
C GLU A 137 -27.58 0.73 3.44
N ILE A 138 -26.96 1.52 4.31
CA ILE A 138 -26.39 1.03 5.54
C ILE A 138 -27.57 0.41 6.28
N HIS A 139 -27.89 -0.83 5.97
CA HIS A 139 -28.79 -1.65 6.76
C HIS A 139 -27.96 -2.10 7.95
N ASN A 140 -27.84 -1.13 8.86
CA ASN A 140 -27.17 -1.14 10.14
C ASN A 140 -25.69 -1.59 10.10
N PRO A 141 -24.74 -0.77 10.57
CA PRO A 141 -23.46 -1.34 10.99
C PRO A 141 -23.77 -2.46 12.00
N PRO A 142 -23.02 -3.59 12.00
CA PRO A 142 -23.10 -4.53 13.11
C PRO A 142 -22.94 -3.71 14.39
N LYS A 143 -24.03 -3.58 15.18
CA LYS A 143 -24.01 -2.82 16.44
C LYS A 143 -23.03 -3.46 17.43
N ASP A 144 -22.70 -4.72 17.21
CA ASP A 144 -21.77 -5.48 18.02
C ASP A 144 -20.32 -5.32 17.51
N LEU A 145 -19.61 -4.33 18.09
CA LEU A 145 -18.16 -4.15 17.96
C LEU A 145 -17.38 -5.05 18.95
N SER A 146 -17.91 -6.23 19.28
CA SER A 146 -17.21 -7.21 20.11
C SER A 146 -15.85 -7.57 19.52
N CYS A 147 -14.93 -7.98 20.41
CA CYS A 147 -13.59 -8.44 20.05
C CYS A 147 -13.63 -9.51 18.94
N GLN A 148 -14.60 -10.43 18.99
CA GLN A 148 -14.74 -11.51 18.01
C GLN A 148 -15.12 -10.98 16.62
N ASN A 149 -16.03 -10.01 16.53
CA ASN A 149 -16.41 -9.41 15.26
C ASN A 149 -15.27 -8.57 14.66
N LEU A 150 -14.55 -7.81 15.48
CA LEU A 150 -13.39 -7.04 15.02
C LEU A 150 -12.26 -7.96 14.51
N LYS A 151 -12.04 -9.12 15.14
CA LYS A 151 -11.11 -10.13 14.61
C LYS A 151 -11.55 -10.67 13.25
N THR A 152 -12.84 -10.90 13.05
CA THR A 152 -13.37 -11.36 11.75
C THR A 152 -13.20 -10.29 10.67
N ILE A 153 -13.56 -9.04 10.97
CA ILE A 153 -13.42 -7.89 10.07
C ILE A 153 -11.95 -7.71 9.64
N TYR A 154 -11.03 -7.79 10.60
CA TYR A 154 -9.60 -7.59 10.36
C TYR A 154 -8.83 -8.90 10.21
N SER A 155 -9.50 -9.98 9.79
CA SER A 155 -8.93 -11.33 9.73
C SER A 155 -7.72 -11.46 8.80
N LYS A 156 -7.65 -10.62 7.77
CA LYS A 156 -6.52 -10.55 6.82
C LYS A 156 -5.29 -9.84 7.41
N HIS A 157 -5.42 -9.17 8.56
CA HIS A 157 -4.36 -8.42 9.22
C HIS A 157 -3.66 -9.25 10.30
N VAL A 158 -2.84 -10.21 9.86
CA VAL A 158 -2.23 -11.24 10.73
C VAL A 158 -1.44 -10.66 11.91
N ALA A 159 -0.75 -9.53 11.72
CA ALA A 159 0.03 -8.90 12.77
C ALA A 159 -0.88 -8.27 13.84
N LEU A 160 -1.96 -7.62 13.40
CA LEU A 160 -2.97 -7.03 14.27
C LEU A 160 -3.71 -8.12 15.07
N LEU A 161 -4.10 -9.21 14.40
CA LEU A 161 -4.65 -10.39 15.05
C LEU A 161 -3.70 -10.97 16.11
N HIS A 162 -2.41 -11.05 15.81
CA HIS A 162 -1.42 -11.55 16.75
C HIS A 162 -1.34 -10.66 18.00
N VAL A 163 -1.36 -9.34 17.85
CA VAL A 163 -1.41 -8.39 18.97
C VAL A 163 -2.68 -8.56 19.80
N ILE A 164 -3.85 -8.65 19.15
CA ILE A 164 -5.15 -8.80 19.82
C ILE A 164 -5.19 -10.12 20.61
N ASN A 165 -4.85 -11.24 19.97
CA ASN A 165 -4.86 -12.56 20.60
C ASN A 165 -3.87 -12.63 21.78
N ARG A 166 -2.68 -12.03 21.65
CA ARG A 166 -1.70 -11.96 22.73
C ARG A 166 -2.22 -11.16 23.93
N LEU A 167 -2.83 -10.00 23.69
CA LEU A 167 -3.37 -9.16 24.76
C LEU A 167 -4.60 -9.79 25.42
N GLU A 168 -5.45 -10.48 24.66
CA GLU A 168 -6.59 -11.21 25.22
C GLU A 168 -6.16 -12.42 26.06
N ALA A 169 -5.15 -13.18 25.62
CA ALA A 169 -4.57 -14.23 26.44
C ALA A 169 -3.93 -13.65 27.72
N GLY A 170 -3.24 -12.52 27.59
CA GLY A 170 -2.66 -11.79 28.71
C GLY A 170 -3.70 -11.25 29.70
N SER A 171 -4.86 -10.77 29.23
CA SER A 171 -5.88 -10.23 30.12
C SER A 171 -6.56 -11.28 31.00
N LYS A 172 -6.49 -12.55 30.60
CA LYS A 172 -6.97 -13.71 31.37
C LYS A 172 -5.87 -14.32 32.27
N SER A 173 -4.67 -13.74 32.29
CA SER A 173 -3.52 -14.25 33.04
C SER A 173 -3.37 -13.55 34.40
N TYR A 174 -3.03 -14.33 35.43
CA TYR A 174 -2.67 -13.81 36.75
C TYR A 174 -1.22 -13.32 36.85
N ASN A 175 -0.42 -13.45 35.78
CA ASN A 175 0.98 -13.02 35.79
C ASN A 175 1.08 -11.48 35.70
N PRO A 176 1.76 -10.81 36.65
CA PRO A 176 1.94 -9.35 36.67
C PRO A 176 2.50 -8.75 35.37
N TYR A 177 3.27 -9.51 34.59
CA TYR A 177 3.76 -9.10 33.28
C TYR A 177 2.65 -8.71 32.28
N TRP A 178 1.47 -9.33 32.43
CA TRP A 178 0.29 -9.09 31.60
C TRP A 178 -0.68 -8.06 32.18
N MET A 179 -0.37 -7.49 33.33
CA MET A 179 -1.16 -6.43 33.94
C MET A 179 -1.32 -5.25 32.96
N GLY A 180 -2.55 -4.73 32.85
CA GLY A 180 -2.92 -3.69 31.89
C GLY A 180 -3.13 -4.17 30.45
N SER A 181 -3.06 -5.48 30.17
CA SER A 181 -3.40 -6.03 28.85
C SER A 181 -4.85 -5.77 28.47
N GLN A 182 -5.80 -5.88 29.41
CA GLN A 182 -7.22 -5.62 29.15
C GLN A 182 -7.46 -4.16 28.77
N ALA A 183 -6.89 -3.22 29.53
CA ALA A 183 -7.03 -1.79 29.25
C ALA A 183 -6.47 -1.43 27.88
N LYS A 184 -5.26 -1.92 27.57
CA LYS A 184 -4.65 -1.72 26.25
C LYS A 184 -5.46 -2.37 25.13
N LEU A 185 -5.98 -3.58 25.35
CA LEU A 185 -6.82 -4.28 24.39
C LEU A 185 -8.08 -3.46 24.08
N ASN A 186 -8.76 -2.94 25.11
CA ASN A 186 -9.97 -2.13 24.93
C ASN A 186 -9.68 -0.89 24.07
N THR A 187 -8.60 -0.15 24.34
CA THR A 187 -8.24 1.03 23.52
C THR A 187 -7.96 0.66 22.06
N ILE A 188 -7.33 -0.49 21.82
CA ILE A 188 -7.10 -0.98 20.45
C ILE A 188 -8.43 -1.34 19.78
N LEU A 189 -9.33 -2.03 20.48
CA LEU A 189 -10.63 -2.42 19.93
C LEU A 189 -11.52 -1.19 19.67
N GLU A 190 -11.49 -0.18 20.54
CA GLU A 190 -12.18 1.11 20.32
C GLU A 190 -11.65 1.83 19.09
N ALA A 191 -10.32 1.94 18.95
CA ALA A 191 -9.71 2.56 17.78
C ALA A 191 -10.04 1.80 16.49
N LEU A 192 -10.06 0.46 16.53
CA LEU A 192 -10.45 -0.38 15.40
C LEU A 192 -11.94 -0.24 15.07
N GLY A 193 -12.81 -0.20 16.07
CA GLY A 193 -14.23 0.06 15.90
C GLY A 193 -14.47 1.42 15.25
N ALA A 194 -13.74 2.45 15.68
CA ALA A 194 -13.78 3.77 15.07
C ALA A 194 -13.25 3.75 13.61
N CYS A 195 -12.19 2.98 13.33
CA CYS A 195 -11.70 2.79 11.95
C CYS A 195 -12.78 2.15 11.08
N TYR A 196 -13.44 1.10 11.57
CA TYR A 196 -14.51 0.42 10.86
C TYR A 196 -15.71 1.36 10.61
N GLN A 197 -16.20 2.04 11.65
CA GLN A 197 -17.34 2.96 11.54
C GLN A 197 -17.08 4.14 10.60
N LYS A 198 -15.83 4.65 10.58
CA LYS A 198 -15.42 5.78 9.74
C LYS A 198 -14.87 5.34 8.37
N GLY A 199 -14.77 4.04 8.10
CA GLY A 199 -14.19 3.51 6.86
C GLY A 199 -12.71 3.86 6.66
N LEU A 200 -11.93 3.93 7.75
CA LEU A 200 -10.50 4.26 7.71
C LEU A 200 -9.66 3.03 7.35
N ASP A 201 -8.63 3.23 6.55
CA ASP A 201 -7.66 2.20 6.20
C ASP A 201 -6.71 1.92 7.37
N VAL A 202 -6.73 0.68 7.86
CA VAL A 202 -5.98 0.27 9.07
C VAL A 202 -4.47 0.33 8.87
N ASP A 203 -3.96 0.04 7.68
CA ASP A 203 -2.52 0.10 7.40
C ASP A 203 -2.01 1.55 7.42
N ASN A 204 -2.78 2.46 6.84
CA ASN A 204 -2.53 3.90 6.90
C ASN A 204 -2.60 4.40 8.35
N GLU A 205 -3.63 4.02 9.10
CA GLU A 205 -3.77 4.39 10.50
C GLU A 205 -2.59 3.86 11.32
N LEU A 206 -2.18 2.59 11.16
CA LEU A 206 -1.01 2.04 11.85
C LEU A 206 0.31 2.75 11.50
N SER A 207 0.42 3.28 10.28
CA SER A 207 1.61 3.98 9.81
C SER A 207 1.69 5.45 10.23
N ASN A 208 0.54 6.09 10.47
CA ASN A 208 0.44 7.46 10.95
C ASN A 208 0.65 7.50 12.47
N SER A 209 1.77 8.04 12.95
CA SER A 209 2.06 8.12 14.40
C SER A 209 1.01 8.90 15.21
N ASN A 210 0.25 9.78 14.55
CA ASN A 210 -0.76 10.62 15.18
C ASN A 210 -2.16 10.02 15.18
N SER A 211 -2.37 8.88 14.51
CA SER A 211 -3.69 8.23 14.51
C SER A 211 -4.00 7.61 15.87
N GLU A 212 -5.29 7.50 16.18
CA GLU A 212 -5.74 6.88 17.43
C GLU A 212 -5.34 5.40 17.50
N LEU A 213 -5.39 4.68 16.37
CA LEU A 213 -4.96 3.29 16.32
C LEU A 213 -3.45 3.15 16.55
N SER A 214 -2.63 4.01 15.96
CA SER A 214 -1.17 3.99 16.12
C SER A 214 -0.77 4.35 17.54
N LYS A 215 -1.43 5.34 18.16
CA LYS A 215 -1.29 5.66 19.57
C LYS A 215 -1.68 4.45 20.43
N ALA A 216 -2.84 3.83 20.18
CA ALA A 216 -3.32 2.66 20.92
C ALA A 216 -2.34 1.48 20.87
N ILE A 217 -1.75 1.20 19.69
CA ILE A 217 -0.69 0.20 19.54
C ILE A 217 0.55 0.56 20.37
N ASN A 218 0.89 1.85 20.45
CA ASN A 218 2.06 2.37 21.17
C ASN A 218 1.88 2.52 22.68
N ILE A 219 0.67 2.42 23.21
CA ILE A 219 0.42 2.51 24.66
C ILE A 219 1.21 1.42 25.41
N ARG A 220 1.82 1.79 26.54
CA ARG A 220 2.39 0.83 27.49
C ARG A 220 1.28 0.22 28.33
N ARG A 221 1.35 -1.09 28.60
CA ARG A 221 0.35 -1.76 29.45
C ARG A 221 0.41 -1.26 30.89
N LEU A 222 1.60 -0.94 31.37
CA LEU A 222 1.81 -0.38 32.69
C LEU A 222 2.32 1.06 32.57
N PRO A 223 1.75 2.02 33.32
CA PRO A 223 2.33 3.34 33.43
C PRO A 223 3.73 3.19 34.03
N SER A 224 4.74 3.66 33.29
CA SER A 224 6.11 3.67 33.77
C SER A 224 6.21 4.74 34.86
N ILE A 225 6.42 4.30 36.09
CA ILE A 225 6.66 5.14 37.26
C ILE A 225 7.96 5.99 37.11
N PHE A 226 8.77 5.73 36.07
CA PHE A 226 10.03 6.42 35.78
C PHE A 226 9.99 7.30 34.52
N SER A 227 8.82 7.59 33.95
CA SER A 227 8.70 8.39 32.72
C SER A 227 9.01 9.89 32.89
N PHE A 228 9.33 10.34 34.11
CA PHE A 228 9.54 11.75 34.43
C PHE A 228 11.00 12.22 34.15
N TRP A 229 11.95 11.31 33.86
CA TRP A 229 13.39 11.62 33.77
C TRP A 229 14.14 10.95 32.57
N GLY A 230 13.46 10.62 31.46
CA GLY A 230 14.11 9.90 30.34
C GLY A 230 13.78 10.46 28.96
N GLY A 231 14.76 11.12 28.33
CA GLY A 231 14.65 11.65 26.97
C GLY A 231 14.75 10.59 25.86
N LYS A 232 13.94 10.80 24.82
CA LYS A 232 14.15 10.55 23.37
C LYS A 232 14.65 9.21 22.80
N ASN A 233 14.92 8.15 23.55
CA ASN A 233 15.23 6.83 22.97
C ASN A 233 14.53 5.66 23.69
N GLU A 234 13.19 5.67 23.71
CA GLU A 234 12.44 4.54 24.23
C GLU A 234 12.29 3.43 23.18
N SER A 235 12.68 2.20 23.53
CA SER A 235 12.48 1.04 22.66
C SER A 235 10.99 0.87 22.31
N PRO A 236 10.62 0.49 21.08
CA PRO A 236 9.22 0.33 20.70
C PRO A 236 8.50 -0.64 21.62
N VAL A 237 7.27 -0.33 22.02
CA VAL A 237 6.47 -1.28 22.81
C VAL A 237 6.23 -2.55 22.01
N GLU A 238 6.09 -3.67 22.71
CA GLU A 238 6.02 -5.00 22.11
C GLU A 238 4.96 -5.15 21.01
N SER A 239 3.77 -4.56 21.20
CA SER A 239 2.73 -4.53 20.16
C SER A 239 3.21 -3.85 18.88
N ARG A 240 3.98 -2.76 19.00
CA ARG A 240 4.57 -2.06 17.87
C ARG A 240 5.68 -2.89 17.22
N LYS A 241 6.51 -3.59 18.01
CA LYS A 241 7.52 -4.52 17.49
C LYS A 241 6.88 -5.59 16.62
N ILE A 242 5.81 -6.24 17.08
CA ILE A 242 5.07 -7.26 16.30
C ILE A 242 4.58 -6.69 14.96
N ILE A 243 3.94 -5.51 14.98
CA ILE A 243 3.46 -4.85 13.76
C ILE A 243 4.63 -4.56 12.81
N ASN A 244 5.75 -4.05 13.33
CA ASN A 244 6.92 -3.70 12.54
C ASN A 244 7.66 -4.94 12.00
N GLU A 245 7.84 -5.99 12.81
CA GLU A 245 8.50 -7.24 12.43
C GLU A 245 7.74 -7.97 11.32
N LYS A 246 6.41 -8.07 11.39
CA LYS A 246 5.60 -8.64 10.31
C LYS A 246 5.65 -7.77 9.05
N ARG A 247 5.81 -6.46 9.19
CA ARG A 247 6.01 -5.54 8.05
C ARG A 247 7.40 -5.73 7.42
N THR A 248 8.43 -5.96 8.22
CA THR A 248 9.80 -6.25 7.77
C THR A 248 9.91 -7.66 7.17
N TYR A 249 9.22 -8.66 7.73
CA TYR A 249 9.16 -10.02 7.19
C TYR A 249 8.45 -10.06 5.84
N ARG A 250 7.31 -9.35 5.68
CA ARG A 250 6.66 -9.16 4.36
C ARG A 250 7.52 -8.41 3.35
N ARG A 251 8.48 -7.60 3.81
CA ARG A 251 9.48 -6.95 2.93
C ARG A 251 10.63 -7.89 2.54
N ASN A 252 11.00 -8.83 3.40
CA ASN A 252 12.19 -9.66 3.23
C ASN A 252 11.89 -11.06 2.65
N ASN A 253 10.65 -11.54 2.71
CA ASN A 253 10.20 -12.79 2.08
C ASN A 253 8.92 -12.52 1.26
N PRO A 254 9.05 -12.27 -0.07
CA PRO A 254 7.93 -11.97 -0.96
C PRO A 254 7.03 -13.16 -1.29
#